data_AF-D8LUV1-F1
#
_entry.id   AF-D8LUV1-F1
#
_cell.length_a   1.000
_cell.length_b   1.000
_cell.length_c   1.000
_cell.angle_alpha   90.00
_cell.angle_beta   90.00
_cell.angle_gamma   90.00
#
_symmetry.space_group_name_H-M   'P 1'
#
loop_
_entity.id
_entity.type
_entity.pdbx_description
1 polymer ?
#
loop_
_entity_poly.entity_id
_entity_poly.type
_entity_poly.pdbx_seq_one_letter_code
_entity_poly.pdbx_strand_id
1 'polypeptide(L)'
;MLTSVVLGKRSFADSLETVFANLPSLRSIKLGEFSLCGRHYDSRCSLTMRDLPKLSRLISKGSSLRDARTVILKNIPSLETVCLPSAFNLVSDKSIHNVSSSLTRLL
;
A
#
# COMPACT_ATOMS: atom_id res chain seq x y z
N MET A 1 17.57 -9.93 6.16
CA MET A 1 16.28 -9.34 6.59
C MET A 1 15.95 -8.16 5.69
N LEU A 2 14.76 -8.12 5.09
CA LEU A 2 14.35 -7.00 4.23
C LEU A 2 13.93 -5.80 5.09
N THR A 3 14.55 -4.65 4.86
CA THR A 3 14.32 -3.42 5.65
C THR A 3 13.70 -2.29 4.84
N SER A 4 13.87 -2.30 3.51
CA SER A 4 13.29 -1.30 2.63
C SER A 4 12.87 -1.90 1.28
N VAL A 5 11.82 -1.34 0.69
CA VAL A 5 11.39 -1.59 -0.68
C VAL A 5 11.38 -0.26 -1.42
N VAL A 6 12.00 -0.23 -2.61
CA VAL A 6 11.99 0.93 -3.50
C VAL A 6 11.54 0.44 -4.88
N LEU A 7 10.45 1.00 -5.37
CA LEU A 7 9.92 0.72 -6.70
C LEU A 7 10.01 1.96 -7.58
N GLY A 8 10.36 1.76 -8.84
CA GLY A 8 10.48 2.83 -9.83
C GLY A 8 9.13 3.28 -10.38
N LYS A 9 9.17 4.26 -11.29
CA LYS A 9 7.99 4.69 -12.03
C LYS A 9 7.38 3.50 -12.79
N ARG A 10 6.06 3.35 -12.70
CA ARG A 10 5.26 2.28 -13.35
C ARG A 10 5.70 0.85 -13.04
N SER A 11 6.53 0.63 -12.02
CA SER A 11 6.88 -0.73 -11.59
C SER A 11 5.61 -1.45 -11.14
N PHE A 12 5.33 -2.60 -11.75
CA PHE A 12 4.11 -3.38 -11.52
C PHE A 12 2.83 -2.54 -11.71
N ALA A 13 2.79 -1.69 -12.74
CA ALA A 13 1.54 -1.07 -13.18
C ALA A 13 0.55 -2.14 -13.68
N ASP A 14 -0.74 -1.83 -13.58
CA ASP A 14 -1.85 -2.74 -13.95
C ASP A 14 -1.86 -4.05 -13.14
N SER A 15 -1.47 -3.96 -11.86
CA SER A 15 -1.44 -5.08 -10.93
C SER A 15 -2.84 -5.55 -10.56
N LEU A 16 -3.08 -6.86 -10.61
CA LEU A 16 -4.33 -7.45 -10.10
C LEU A 16 -4.25 -7.75 -8.60
N GLU A 17 -3.06 -8.08 -8.12
CA GLU A 17 -2.85 -8.43 -6.72
C GLU A 17 -1.48 -7.92 -6.26
N THR A 18 -1.49 -7.15 -5.18
CA THR A 18 -0.28 -6.64 -4.54
C THR A 18 -0.25 -7.09 -3.09
N VAL A 19 0.81 -7.78 -2.67
CA VAL A 19 0.94 -8.32 -1.31
C VAL A 19 2.26 -7.93 -0.67
N PHE A 20 2.18 -7.25 0.48
CA PHE A 20 3.27 -7.09 1.44
C PHE A 20 2.89 -7.80 2.73
N ALA A 21 3.46 -8.99 2.97
CA ALA A 21 3.08 -9.82 4.11
C ALA A 21 4.29 -10.40 4.84
N ASN A 22 4.19 -10.49 6.17
CA ASN A 22 5.17 -11.17 7.03
C ASN A 22 6.59 -10.57 6.90
N LEU A 23 6.69 -9.24 6.91
CA LEU A 23 7.96 -8.53 6.82
C LEU A 23 8.24 -7.78 8.14
N PRO A 24 8.59 -8.48 9.23
CA PRO A 24 8.71 -7.89 10.58
C PRO A 24 9.87 -6.90 10.72
N SER A 25 10.80 -6.89 9.77
CA SER A 25 11.93 -5.96 9.74
C SER A 25 11.76 -4.81 8.74
N LEU A 26 10.68 -4.80 7.95
CA LEU A 26 10.46 -3.77 6.95
C LEU A 26 10.14 -2.44 7.63
N ARG A 27 10.87 -1.40 7.28
CA ARG A 27 10.76 -0.05 7.86
C ARG A 27 10.24 0.98 6.87
N SER A 28 10.55 0.82 5.58
CA SER A 28 10.17 1.80 4.58
C SER A 28 9.75 1.19 3.25
N ILE A 29 8.69 1.74 2.66
CA ILE A 29 8.28 1.51 1.27
C ILE A 29 8.30 2.85 0.54
N LYS A 30 9.02 2.92 -0.58
CA LYS A 30 9.07 4.08 -1.47
C LYS A 30 8.57 3.67 -2.85
N LEU A 31 7.53 4.35 -3.30
CA LEU A 31 6.82 4.05 -4.55
C LEU A 31 7.07 5.14 -5.58
N GLY A 32 7.41 4.73 -6.80
CA GLY A 32 7.49 5.61 -7.95
C GLY A 32 6.10 5.97 -8.47
N GLU A 33 6.06 6.98 -9.35
CA GLU A 33 4.81 7.42 -9.95
C GLU A 33 4.10 6.24 -10.67
N PHE A 34 2.81 6.04 -10.44
CA PHE A 34 2.00 4.95 -11.02
C PHE A 34 2.49 3.52 -10.67
N SER A 35 3.39 3.33 -9.70
CA SER A 35 3.78 1.97 -9.31
C SER A 35 2.63 1.28 -8.57
N LEU A 36 2.44 -0.02 -8.78
CA LEU A 36 1.40 -0.81 -8.12
C LEU A 36 -0.01 -0.24 -8.30
N CYS A 37 -0.29 0.46 -9.40
CA CYS A 37 -1.67 0.81 -9.72
C CYS A 37 -2.43 -0.45 -10.17
N GLY A 38 -3.69 -0.54 -9.77
CA GLY A 38 -4.60 -1.56 -10.24
C GLY A 38 -4.79 -1.48 -11.75
N ARG A 39 -5.19 -2.60 -12.35
CA ARG A 39 -5.68 -2.60 -13.72
C ARG A 39 -7.00 -1.81 -13.77
N HIS A 40 -7.03 -0.77 -14.59
CA HIS A 40 -8.19 0.11 -14.70
C HIS A 40 -9.48 -0.69 -15.02
N TYR A 41 -10.57 -0.35 -14.35
CA TYR A 41 -11.88 -1.03 -14.42
C TYR A 41 -11.95 -2.51 -14.00
N ASP A 42 -10.85 -3.16 -13.59
CA ASP A 42 -10.93 -4.53 -13.08
C ASP A 42 -11.36 -4.51 -11.61
N SER A 43 -12.52 -5.10 -11.32
CA SER A 43 -13.11 -5.14 -9.98
C SER A 43 -12.32 -6.02 -8.99
N ARG A 44 -11.37 -6.83 -9.49
CA ARG A 44 -10.61 -7.80 -8.69
C ARG A 44 -9.29 -7.26 -8.16
N CYS A 45 -8.91 -6.03 -8.52
CA CYS A 45 -7.65 -5.44 -8.07
C CYS A 45 -7.60 -5.39 -6.54
N SER A 46 -6.57 -5.98 -5.93
CA SER A 46 -6.45 -6.06 -4.49
C SER A 46 -5.09 -5.62 -3.96
N LEU A 47 -5.11 -5.03 -2.77
CA LEU A 47 -3.93 -4.70 -1.99
C LEU A 47 -4.03 -5.35 -0.61
N THR A 48 -3.05 -6.16 -0.26
CA THR A 48 -2.88 -6.70 1.08
C THR A 48 -1.57 -6.23 1.69
N MET A 49 -1.66 -5.55 2.83
CA MET A 49 -0.52 -5.23 3.68
C MET A 49 -0.76 -5.81 5.06
N ARG A 50 0.02 -6.82 5.47
CA ARG A 50 -0.15 -7.48 6.76
C ARG A 50 1.15 -7.82 7.46
N ASP A 51 1.13 -7.75 8.78
CA ASP A 51 2.23 -8.16 9.64
C ASP A 51 3.52 -7.40 9.29
N LEU A 52 3.39 -6.07 9.31
CA LEU A 52 4.45 -5.09 9.04
C LEU A 52 4.71 -4.22 10.28
N PRO A 53 4.99 -4.82 11.46
CA PRO A 53 4.99 -4.13 12.74
C PRO A 53 6.01 -2.99 12.86
N LYS A 54 7.09 -3.00 12.05
CA LYS A 54 8.14 -1.96 12.08
C LYS A 54 8.04 -0.96 10.93
N LEU A 55 7.01 -1.05 10.09
CA LEU A 55 6.86 -0.15 8.95
C LEU A 55 6.49 1.24 9.47
N SER A 56 7.40 2.19 9.32
CA SER A 56 7.21 3.57 9.78
C SER A 56 7.03 4.58 8.65
N ARG A 57 7.40 4.21 7.42
CA ARG A 57 7.34 5.11 6.25
C ARG A 57 6.74 4.43 5.03
N LEU A 58 5.68 5.01 4.49
CA LEU A 58 5.06 4.62 3.22
C LEU A 58 4.84 5.89 2.38
N ILE A 59 5.65 6.06 1.34
CA ILE A 59 5.61 7.26 0.50
C ILE A 59 5.55 6.92 -0.99
N SER A 60 4.85 7.74 -1.75
CA SER A 60 4.73 7.67 -3.21
C SER A 60 5.05 9.01 -3.84
N LYS A 61 5.65 8.98 -5.04
CA LYS A 61 5.85 10.16 -5.89
C LYS A 61 4.56 10.63 -6.62
N GLY A 62 3.47 9.87 -6.56
CA GLY A 62 2.24 10.16 -7.30
C GLY A 62 1.50 8.91 -7.74
N SER A 63 0.17 8.85 -7.59
CA SER A 63 -0.64 7.92 -8.38
C SER A 63 -0.36 6.42 -8.16
N SER A 64 0.34 6.03 -7.08
CA SER A 64 0.57 4.63 -6.72
C SER A 64 -0.62 4.06 -5.95
N LEU A 65 -0.78 2.72 -5.93
CA LEU A 65 -1.83 2.04 -5.17
C LEU A 65 -3.25 2.53 -5.51
N ARG A 66 -3.44 3.07 -6.71
CA ARG A 66 -4.76 3.43 -7.24
C ARG A 66 -5.48 2.20 -7.74
N ASP A 67 -6.78 2.34 -7.93
CA ASP A 67 -7.61 1.35 -8.62
C ASP A 67 -7.70 -0.02 -7.93
N ALA A 68 -7.09 -0.18 -6.75
CA ALA A 68 -7.38 -1.29 -5.84
C ALA A 68 -8.82 -1.16 -5.34
N ARG A 69 -9.56 -2.27 -5.38
CA ARG A 69 -10.97 -2.37 -5.01
C ARG A 69 -11.15 -2.93 -3.62
N THR A 70 -10.34 -3.94 -3.30
CA THR A 70 -10.29 -4.57 -1.99
C THR A 70 -8.95 -4.24 -1.32
N VAL A 71 -9.02 -3.66 -0.13
CA VAL A 71 -7.84 -3.31 0.66
C VAL A 71 -7.87 -4.00 2.02
N ILE A 72 -6.85 -4.81 2.29
CA ILE A 72 -6.67 -5.49 3.58
C ILE A 72 -5.44 -4.93 4.26
N LEU A 73 -5.64 -4.28 5.41
CA LEU A 73 -4.58 -3.72 6.24
C LEU A 73 -4.63 -4.35 7.63
N LYS A 74 -3.55 -5.02 8.03
CA LYS A 74 -3.50 -5.72 9.33
C LYS A 74 -2.15 -5.61 10.00
N ASN A 75 -2.11 -5.29 11.30
CA ASN A 75 -0.87 -5.28 12.09
C ASN A 75 0.22 -4.37 11.48
N ILE A 76 -0.14 -3.08 11.29
CA ILE A 76 0.75 -2.01 10.83
C ILE A 76 0.68 -0.83 11.84
N PRO A 77 0.99 -1.04 13.13
CA PRO A 77 0.79 -0.05 14.17
C PRO A 77 1.77 1.14 14.11
N SER A 78 2.99 0.93 13.61
CA SER A 78 4.09 1.91 13.74
C SER A 78 4.21 2.91 12.59
N LEU A 79 3.20 3.01 11.72
CA LEU A 79 3.28 3.89 10.54
C LEU A 79 3.13 5.36 10.94
N GLU A 80 4.16 6.16 10.70
CA GLU A 80 4.21 7.57 11.11
C GLU A 80 4.17 8.50 9.89
N THR A 81 4.99 8.20 8.87
CA THR A 81 5.07 9.01 7.66
C THR A 81 4.29 8.36 6.53
N VAL A 82 3.17 8.98 6.14
CA VAL A 82 2.36 8.56 5.00
C VAL A 82 2.24 9.70 4.01
N CYS A 83 2.65 9.47 2.77
CA CYS A 83 2.45 10.40 1.65
C CYS A 83 2.03 9.59 0.43
N LEU A 84 0.74 9.54 0.16
CA LEU A 84 0.14 8.71 -0.88
C LEU A 84 -0.83 9.54 -1.74
N PRO A 85 -0.33 10.52 -2.49
CA PRO A 85 -1.17 11.38 -3.33
C PRO A 85 -1.98 10.54 -4.33
N SER A 86 -3.29 10.74 -4.30
CA SER A 86 -4.28 10.09 -5.15
C SER A 86 -4.39 8.56 -5.01
N ALA A 87 -3.81 7.94 -3.98
CA ALA A 87 -3.99 6.50 -3.74
C ALA A 87 -5.43 6.16 -3.31
N PHE A 88 -5.80 4.88 -3.39
CA PHE A 88 -7.07 4.35 -2.86
C PHE A 88 -8.37 4.96 -3.41
N ASN A 89 -8.30 5.67 -4.54
CA ASN A 89 -9.41 6.40 -5.16
C ASN A 89 -10.66 5.55 -5.51
N LEU A 90 -10.51 4.24 -5.68
CA LEU A 90 -11.59 3.34 -6.11
C LEU A 90 -11.87 2.19 -5.12
N VAL A 91 -11.38 2.29 -3.89
CA VAL A 91 -11.59 1.26 -2.87
C VAL A 91 -13.07 1.19 -2.53
N SER A 92 -13.63 -0.01 -2.66
CA SER A 92 -15.03 -0.31 -2.37
C SER A 92 -15.20 -1.25 -1.18
N ASP A 93 -14.20 -2.10 -0.92
CA ASP A 93 -14.17 -3.02 0.21
C ASP A 93 -12.87 -2.87 0.99
N LYS A 94 -12.96 -2.82 2.33
CA LYS A 94 -11.80 -2.67 3.18
C LYS A 94 -11.92 -3.45 4.49
N SER A 95 -10.82 -4.08 4.89
CA SER A 95 -10.65 -4.71 6.20
C SER A 95 -9.44 -4.11 6.90
N ILE A 96 -9.66 -3.48 8.04
CA ILE A 96 -8.63 -2.72 8.77
C ILE A 96 -8.58 -3.20 10.22
N HIS A 97 -7.41 -3.67 10.67
CA HIS A 97 -7.23 -4.14 12.04
C HIS A 97 -5.82 -3.84 12.58
N ASN A 98 -5.71 -3.13 13.70
CA ASN A 98 -4.42 -2.74 14.31
C ASN A 98 -3.50 -2.02 13.31
N VAL A 99 -3.97 -0.90 12.77
CA VAL A 99 -3.30 -0.08 11.75
C VAL A 99 -3.22 1.35 12.25
N SER A 100 -2.08 2.01 12.05
CA SER A 100 -1.91 3.42 12.41
C SER A 100 -2.96 4.32 11.74
N SER A 101 -3.45 5.31 12.49
CA SER A 101 -4.42 6.29 12.03
C SER A 101 -3.91 7.14 10.86
N SER A 102 -2.60 7.23 10.68
CA SER A 102 -1.96 7.92 9.55
C SER A 102 -2.32 7.29 8.20
N LEU A 103 -2.58 5.98 8.16
CA LEU A 103 -3.00 5.27 6.94
C LEU A 103 -4.51 5.16 6.82
N THR A 104 -5.20 4.86 7.91
CA THR A 104 -6.65 4.59 7.87
C THR A 104 -7.47 5.82 7.49
N ARG A 105 -6.96 7.04 7.76
CA ARG A 105 -7.60 8.30 7.34
C ARG A 105 -7.65 8.50 5.83
N LEU A 106 -6.92 7.71 5.03
CA LEU A 106 -6.92 7.77 3.57
C LEU A 106 -7.96 6.85 2.91
N LEU A 107 -8.67 6.03 3.70
CA LEU A 107 -9.59 4.98 3.24
C LEU A 107 -10.99 5.17 3.81
#